data_AF-A0A7R9MQQ1-F1
#
_entry.id   AF-A0A7R9MQQ1-F1
#
_cell.length_a   1.000
_cell.length_b   1.000
_cell.length_c   1.000
_cell.angle_alpha   90.00
_cell.angle_beta   90.00
_cell.angle_gamma   90.00
#
_symmetry.space_group_name_H-M   'P 1'
#
loop_
_entity.id
_entity.type
_entity.pdbx_description
1 polymer ?
#
loop_
_entity_poly.entity_id
_entity_poly.type
_entity_poly.pdbx_seq_one_letter_code
_entity_poly.pdbx_strand_id
1 'polypeptide(L)'
;MWPVYDRHVYNGSVGDPYTNPKAPVHFITGSAGCQEDIDPFVPNPPPWSAVRIRDYGYTQMKVWNHSVIDFTQISSDKGGVVVDKFTVVKEKHGPEAWL
;
A
#
# COMPACT_ATOMS: atom_id res chain seq x y z
N MET A 1 1.77 -0.76 -2.66
CA MET A 1 2.90 -0.88 -3.63
C MET A 1 4.16 -1.08 -2.83
N TRP A 2 5.26 -1.60 -3.42
CA TRP A 2 6.55 -1.59 -2.73
C TRP A 2 7.01 -0.14 -2.48
N PRO A 3 7.78 0.14 -1.39
CA PRO A 3 8.44 1.44 -1.21
C PRO A 3 9.20 1.85 -2.47
N VAL A 4 8.93 3.05 -3.00
CA VAL A 4 9.48 3.48 -4.29
C VAL A 4 9.90 4.95 -4.26
N TYR A 5 11.06 5.23 -4.84
CA TYR A 5 11.54 6.57 -5.13
C TYR A 5 12.31 6.53 -6.46
N ASP A 6 12.17 7.55 -7.28
CA ASP A 6 12.82 7.63 -8.59
C ASP A 6 12.69 6.33 -9.43
N ARG A 7 11.50 5.71 -9.42
CA ARG A 7 11.21 4.45 -10.15
C ARG A 7 12.09 3.25 -9.72
N HIS A 8 12.74 3.32 -8.57
CA HIS A 8 13.50 2.23 -7.96
C HIS A 8 12.84 1.77 -6.66
N VAL A 9 12.87 0.47 -6.40
CA VAL A 9 12.28 -0.13 -5.20
C VAL A 9 13.29 -0.03 -4.04
N TYR A 10 12.82 0.46 -2.89
CA TYR A 10 13.61 0.75 -1.70
C TYR A 10 13.01 0.09 -0.45
N ASN A 11 12.78 -1.22 -0.55
CA ASN A 11 12.31 -2.06 0.54
C ASN A 11 13.22 -1.93 1.79
N GLY A 12 12.64 -2.11 2.97
CA GLY A 12 13.42 -2.27 4.20
C GLY A 12 14.34 -3.48 4.15
N SER A 13 13.77 -4.65 3.84
CA SER A 13 14.47 -5.90 3.55
C SER A 13 13.72 -6.74 2.50
N VAL A 14 14.27 -7.89 2.11
CA VAL A 14 13.59 -8.82 1.18
C VAL A 14 12.38 -9.49 1.84
N GLY A 15 12.47 -9.83 3.13
CA GLY A 15 11.38 -10.47 3.88
C GLY A 15 10.35 -9.50 4.44
N ASP A 16 10.79 -8.29 4.79
CA ASP A 16 10.00 -7.27 5.48
C ASP A 16 10.09 -5.93 4.75
N PRO A 17 9.50 -5.81 3.56
CA PRO A 17 9.67 -4.64 2.70
C PRO A 17 9.11 -3.36 3.31
N TYR A 18 8.10 -3.47 4.18
CA TYR A 18 7.42 -2.36 4.84
C TYR A 18 7.93 -2.04 6.25
N THR A 19 8.97 -2.73 6.72
CA THR A 19 9.64 -2.45 7.99
C THR A 19 10.84 -1.55 7.75
N ASN A 20 10.83 -0.35 8.33
CA ASN A 20 11.79 0.72 8.07
C ASN A 20 12.03 0.95 6.56
N PRO A 21 10.97 1.20 5.76
CA PRO A 21 11.12 1.42 4.34
C PRO A 21 12.01 2.64 4.07
N LYS A 22 12.81 2.55 3.01
CA LYS A 22 13.80 3.57 2.62
C LYS A 22 13.25 4.55 1.58
N ALA A 23 11.98 4.40 1.21
CA ALA A 23 11.22 5.33 0.38
C ALA A 23 9.74 5.34 0.81
N PRO A 24 8.92 6.31 0.34
CA PRO A 24 7.48 6.31 0.59
C PRO A 24 6.79 5.05 0.06
N VAL A 25 5.80 4.57 0.82
CA VAL A 25 4.87 3.52 0.39
C VAL A 25 3.67 4.18 -0.25
N HIS A 26 3.41 3.86 -1.52
CA HIS A 26 2.23 4.32 -2.23
C HIS A 26 1.13 3.24 -2.21
N PHE A 27 -0.11 3.66 -1.98
CA PHE A 27 -1.29 2.82 -2.12
C PHE A 27 -2.42 3.65 -2.72
N ILE A 28 -3.27 3.01 -3.51
CA ILE A 28 -4.32 3.66 -4.29
C ILE A 28 -5.65 3.09 -3.80
N THR A 29 -6.54 3.97 -3.35
CA THR A 29 -7.87 3.62 -2.82
C THR A 29 -8.96 4.46 -3.47
N GLY A 30 -8.85 4.61 -4.80
CA GLY A 30 -9.75 5.42 -5.62
C GLY A 30 -11.03 4.72 -6.09
N SER A 31 -11.32 3.51 -5.60
CA SER A 31 -12.45 2.68 -6.06
C SER A 31 -13.60 2.63 -5.04
N ALA A 32 -14.00 3.79 -4.49
CA ALA A 32 -15.13 3.85 -3.55
C ALA A 32 -16.49 3.54 -4.22
N GLY A 33 -16.57 3.74 -5.53
CA GLY A 33 -17.78 3.63 -6.36
C GLY A 33 -17.75 4.69 -7.45
N CYS A 34 -18.00 4.31 -8.70
CA CYS A 34 -18.17 5.23 -9.83
C CYS A 34 -19.21 4.67 -10.80
N GLN A 35 -19.70 5.49 -11.75
CA GLN A 35 -20.66 5.05 -12.76
C GLN A 35 -19.96 4.44 -13.99
N GLU A 36 -18.68 4.77 -14.15
CA GLU A 36 -17.83 4.48 -15.32
C GLU A 36 -17.19 3.09 -15.28
N ASP A 37 -17.44 2.30 -14.23
CA ASP A 37 -16.72 1.06 -13.92
C ASP A 37 -15.23 1.27 -13.60
N ILE A 38 -14.54 0.22 -13.12
CA ILE A 38 -13.13 0.28 -12.72
C ILE A 38 -12.23 0.06 -13.93
N ASP A 39 -11.31 1.00 -14.15
CA ASP A 39 -10.30 0.90 -15.21
C ASP A 39 -9.49 -0.41 -15.14
N PRO A 40 -9.17 -1.03 -16.29
CA PRO A 40 -8.36 -2.24 -16.33
C PRO A 40 -6.90 -1.96 -15.95
N PHE A 41 -6.22 -2.97 -15.40
CA PHE A 41 -4.78 -2.88 -15.16
C PHE A 41 -3.97 -3.00 -16.45
N VAL A 42 -2.84 -2.29 -16.51
CA VAL A 42 -1.84 -2.49 -17.56
C VAL A 42 -1.28 -3.93 -17.53
N PRO A 43 -1.03 -4.56 -18.70
CA PRO A 43 -0.56 -5.95 -18.76
C PRO A 43 0.80 -6.17 -18.10
N ASN A 44 1.72 -5.23 -18.29
CA ASN A 44 3.08 -5.27 -17.75
C ASN A 44 3.20 -4.27 -16.60
N PRO A 45 2.94 -4.68 -15.35
CA PRO A 45 3.08 -3.78 -14.21
C PRO A 45 4.55 -3.40 -14.01
N PRO A 46 4.83 -2.18 -13.53
CA PRO A 46 6.18 -1.82 -13.14
C PRO A 46 6.62 -2.64 -11.90
N PRO A 47 7.94 -2.79 -11.66
CA PRO A 47 8.47 -3.66 -10.60
C PRO A 47 8.04 -3.26 -9.18
N TRP A 48 7.61 -2.01 -8.96
CA TRP A 48 7.11 -1.52 -7.68
C TRP A 48 5.62 -1.82 -7.43
N SER A 49 4.90 -2.39 -8.40
CA SER A 49 3.49 -2.80 -8.24
C SER A 49 3.39 -4.11 -7.44
N ALA A 50 3.16 -4.02 -6.14
CA ALA A 50 3.08 -5.17 -5.23
C ALA A 50 1.76 -5.96 -5.34
N VAL A 51 0.62 -5.31 -5.08
CA VAL A 51 -0.72 -5.90 -5.10
C VAL A 51 -1.63 -5.01 -5.94
N ARG A 52 -2.53 -5.64 -6.72
CA ARG A 52 -3.48 -4.97 -7.61
C ARG A 52 -4.84 -5.66 -7.47
N ILE A 53 -5.85 -4.91 -7.06
CA ILE A 53 -7.21 -5.43 -6.83
C ILE A 53 -8.18 -4.55 -7.60
N ARG A 54 -9.03 -5.18 -8.41
CA ARG A 54 -10.04 -4.51 -9.23
C ARG A 54 -11.42 -4.78 -8.66
N ASP A 55 -11.64 -4.25 -7.46
CA ASP A 55 -12.89 -4.32 -6.74
C ASP A 55 -13.26 -2.90 -6.27
N TYR A 56 -14.56 -2.61 -6.17
CA TYR A 56 -15.04 -1.50 -5.36
C TYR A 56 -14.86 -1.79 -3.89
N GLY A 57 -14.59 -0.76 -3.10
CA GLY A 57 -14.33 -0.92 -1.69
C GLY A 57 -13.74 0.30 -1.02
N TYR A 58 -13.13 0.09 0.14
CA TYR A 58 -12.52 1.15 0.92
C TYR A 58 -11.32 0.62 1.70
N THR A 59 -10.43 1.52 2.09
CA THR A 59 -9.29 1.19 2.97
C THR A 59 -9.57 1.66 4.38
N GLN A 60 -9.29 0.80 5.36
CA GLN A 60 -9.16 1.19 6.75
C GLN A 60 -7.69 1.41 7.08
N MET A 61 -7.37 2.59 7.64
CA MET A 61 -6.07 2.90 8.22
C MET A 61 -6.19 2.89 9.75
N LYS A 62 -5.35 2.11 10.42
CA LYS A 62 -5.29 2.07 11.88
C LYS A 62 -3.90 2.46 12.35
N VAL A 63 -3.80 3.61 12.99
CA VAL A 63 -2.57 4.08 13.65
C VAL A 63 -2.54 3.51 15.06
N TRP A 64 -1.60 2.62 15.34
CA TRP A 64 -1.48 2.00 16.66
C TRP A 64 -0.67 2.88 17.62
N ASN A 65 0.40 3.46 17.11
CA ASN A 65 1.29 4.37 17.85
C ASN A 65 2.11 5.18 16.84
N HIS A 66 3.13 5.90 17.31
CA HIS A 66 3.99 6.75 16.49
C HIS A 66 4.80 5.98 15.42
N SER A 67 4.95 4.66 15.52
CA SER A 67 5.83 3.85 14.67
C SER A 67 5.11 2.75 13.88
N VAL A 68 3.83 2.47 14.13
CA VAL A 68 3.11 1.34 13.53
C VAL A 68 1.74 1.77 13.00
N ILE A 69 1.51 1.50 11.71
CA ILE A 69 0.25 1.75 11.02
C ILE A 69 -0.15 0.51 10.22
N ASP A 70 -1.40 0.06 10.40
CA ASP A 70 -2.00 -0.98 9.56
C ASP A 70 -2.88 -0.35 8.47
N PHE A 71 -2.81 -0.94 7.28
CA PHE A 71 -3.71 -0.69 6.16
C PHE A 71 -4.45 -1.98 5.83
N THR A 72 -5.77 -1.91 5.69
CA THR A 72 -6.63 -3.04 5.32
C THR A 72 -7.57 -2.61 4.19
N GLN A 73 -7.49 -3.27 3.04
CA GLN A 73 -8.40 -3.05 1.92
C GLN A 73 -9.60 -4.01 2.04
N ILE A 74 -10.80 -3.43 2.03
CA ILE A 74 -12.06 -4.15 2.17
C ILE A 74 -12.83 -4.01 0.85
N SER A 75 -13.28 -5.13 0.29
CA SER A 75 -14.02 -5.18 -0.98
C SER A 75 -15.52 -5.16 -0.72
N SER A 76 -16.21 -4.17 -1.27
CA SER A 76 -17.67 -4.09 -1.30
C SER A 76 -18.27 -5.11 -2.28
N ASP A 77 -17.59 -5.35 -3.41
CA ASP A 77 -18.04 -6.32 -4.42
C ASP A 77 -18.10 -7.75 -3.85
N LYS A 78 -17.23 -8.05 -2.89
CA LYS A 78 -17.16 -9.34 -2.19
C LYS A 78 -17.83 -9.31 -0.82
N GLY A 79 -18.78 -8.39 -0.59
CA GLY A 79 -19.59 -8.37 0.64
C GLY A 79 -18.81 -8.02 1.90
N GLY A 80 -17.76 -7.18 1.81
CA GLY A 80 -16.97 -6.72 2.94
C GLY A 80 -15.77 -7.59 3.28
N VAL A 81 -15.29 -8.44 2.36
CA VAL A 81 -14.12 -9.29 2.57
C VAL A 81 -12.82 -8.46 2.51
N VAL A 82 -11.88 -8.78 3.40
CA VAL A 82 -10.51 -8.24 3.36
C VAL A 82 -9.76 -8.86 2.18
N VAL A 83 -9.31 -8.01 1.25
CA VAL A 83 -8.65 -8.42 0.01
C VAL A 83 -7.17 -8.06 -0.03
N ASP A 84 -6.72 -7.14 0.83
CA ASP A 84 -5.31 -6.87 1.09
C ASP A 84 -5.13 -6.34 2.52
N LYS A 85 -3.97 -6.62 3.12
CA LYS A 85 -3.59 -6.11 4.44
C LYS A 85 -2.07 -6.03 4.54
N PHE A 86 -1.56 -4.88 4.96
CA PHE A 86 -0.15 -4.70 5.24
C PHE A 86 0.07 -3.71 6.40
N THR A 87 1.23 -3.85 7.05
CA THR A 87 1.65 -3.00 8.16
C THR A 87 2.90 -2.23 7.74
N VAL A 88 2.93 -0.93 8.00
CA VAL A 88 4.14 -0.12 7.88
C VAL A 88 4.69 0.11 9.28
N VAL A 89 5.95 -0.28 9.47
CA VAL A 89 6.70 -0.04 10.71
C VAL A 89 7.81 0.96 10.41
N LYS A 90 7.92 2.03 11.18
CA LYS A 90 8.98 3.03 11.05
C LYS A 90 9.46 3.44 12.44
N GLU A 91 10.65 2.98 12.82
CA GLU A 91 11.16 3.13 14.19
C GLU A 91 11.80 4.51 14.44
N LYS A 92 12.46 5.06 13.41
CA LYS A 92 13.03 6.42 13.43
C LYS A 92 12.18 7.33 12.57
N HIS A 93 11.95 8.54 13.07
CA HIS A 93 11.13 9.58 12.41
C HIS A 93 12.02 10.74 11.97
N GLY A 94 11.48 11.71 11.23
CA GLY A 94 12.24 12.89 10.82
C GLY A 94 13.29 12.65 9.72
N PRO A 95 14.11 13.68 9.38
CA PRO A 95 15.15 13.61 8.36
C PRO A 95 16.20 12.51 8.61
N GLU A 96 16.52 12.24 9.88
CA GLU A 96 17.50 11.23 10.32
C GLU A 96 17.07 9.80 9.98
N ALA A 97 15.79 9.57 9.68
CA ALA A 97 15.27 8.27 9.32
C ALA A 97 15.57 7.87 7.85
N TRP A 98 16.25 8.75 7.12
CA TRP A 98 16.57 8.61 5.69
C TRP A 98 18.08 8.72 5.41
N LEU A 99 18.89 8.84 6.47
CA LEU A 99 20.36 8.84 6.41
C LEU A 99 20.92 7.42 6.48
#